data_AF-A0A2E5JJE2-F1
#
_entry.id   AF-A0A2E5JJE2-F1
#
_cell.length_a   1.000
_cell.length_b   1.000
_cell.length_c   1.000
_cell.angle_alpha   90.00
_cell.angle_beta   90.00
_cell.angle_gamma   90.00
#
_symmetry.space_group_name_H-M   'P 1'
#
loop_
_entity.id
_entity.type
_entity.pdbx_description
1 polymer ?
#
loop_
_entity_poly.entity_id
_entity_poly.type
_entity_poly.pdbx_seq_one_letter_code
_entity_poly.pdbx_strand_id
1 'polypeptide(L)'
;MKKILTVTIAMLVLSSSAFALNPVSETADAVSAALTEYQASYGADAQVQFKGVRAAAASANGAKVKIYLNNTEDTIDYGCHRHDASDPFECHEL
;
A
#
# COMPACT_ATOMS: atom_id res chain seq x y z
N MET A 1 -33.96 7.72 -9.58
CA MET A 1 -32.93 8.74 -9.79
C MET A 1 -31.87 8.58 -8.70
N LYS A 2 -30.78 7.84 -8.98
CA LYS A 2 -29.72 7.56 -7.98
C LYS A 2 -28.68 8.66 -8.09
N LYS A 3 -28.54 9.44 -7.01
CA LYS A 3 -27.59 10.55 -6.90
C LYS A 3 -26.19 9.97 -6.70
N ILE A 4 -25.33 10.10 -7.70
CA ILE A 4 -23.93 9.72 -7.60
C ILE A 4 -23.22 10.89 -6.90
N LEU A 5 -22.88 10.69 -5.63
CA LEU A 5 -22.12 11.65 -4.84
C LEU A 5 -20.63 11.31 -5.03
N THR A 6 -19.98 12.01 -5.96
CA THR A 6 -18.55 11.89 -6.20
C THR A 6 -17.81 12.57 -5.05
N VAL A 7 -17.35 11.80 -4.07
CA VAL A 7 -16.52 12.31 -2.97
C VAL A 7 -15.06 12.33 -3.44
N THR A 8 -14.60 13.51 -3.84
CA THR A 8 -13.19 13.75 -4.20
C THR A 8 -12.39 13.88 -2.91
N ILE A 9 -11.73 12.80 -2.49
CA ILE A 9 -10.80 12.85 -1.34
C ILE A 9 -9.48 13.42 -1.83
N ALA A 10 -9.05 14.50 -1.19
CA ALA A 10 -7.81 15.19 -1.48
C ALA A 10 -6.61 14.24 -1.36
N MET A 11 -5.86 14.09 -2.45
CA MET A 11 -4.57 13.40 -2.45
C MET A 11 -3.61 14.15 -1.53
N LEU A 12 -3.26 13.52 -0.41
CA LEU A 12 -2.22 13.98 0.49
C LEU A 12 -0.87 13.70 -0.19
N VAL A 13 -0.30 14.72 -0.85
CA VAL A 13 1.00 14.61 -1.50
C VAL A 13 2.08 14.67 -0.41
N LEU A 14 2.54 13.51 0.06
CA LEU A 14 3.70 13.44 0.94
C LEU A 14 4.94 13.81 0.13
N SER A 15 5.49 14.99 0.40
CA SER A 15 6.76 15.46 -0.16
C SER A 15 7.90 14.74 0.55
N SER A 16 8.45 13.69 -0.06
CA SER A 16 9.59 12.95 0.45
C SER A 16 10.91 13.62 0.01
N SER A 17 11.58 14.27 0.96
CA SER A 17 12.96 14.76 0.78
C SER A 17 13.93 13.57 0.72
N ALA A 18 14.67 13.47 -0.38
CA ALA A 18 15.64 12.43 -0.65
C ALA A 18 16.89 12.57 0.25
N PHE A 19 17.05 11.62 1.18
CA PHE A 19 18.33 11.28 1.78
C PHE A 19 18.58 9.80 1.51
N ALA A 20 19.83 9.40 1.27
CA ALA A 20 20.22 8.03 0.98
C ALA A 20 19.71 7.05 2.06
N LEU A 21 18.57 6.40 1.77
CA LEU A 21 17.74 5.62 2.68
C LEU A 21 17.17 4.40 1.91
N ASN A 22 18.00 3.60 1.24
CA ASN A 22 17.51 2.51 0.39
C ASN A 22 16.39 1.68 1.05
N PRO A 23 16.54 1.04 2.22
CA PRO A 23 15.48 0.19 2.77
C PRO A 23 14.24 0.94 3.27
N VAL A 24 14.32 2.26 3.52
CA VAL A 24 13.17 3.04 4.01
C VAL A 24 12.39 3.67 2.84
N SER A 25 13.04 4.01 1.72
CA SER A 25 12.31 4.37 0.50
C SER A 25 11.63 3.15 -0.11
N GLU A 26 12.30 1.99 -0.12
CA GLU A 26 11.72 0.72 -0.60
C GLU A 26 10.40 0.38 0.10
N THR A 27 10.31 0.58 1.41
CA THR A 27 9.08 0.26 2.16
C THR A 27 7.96 1.25 1.89
N ALA A 28 8.26 2.51 1.62
CA ALA A 28 7.25 3.52 1.30
C ALA A 28 6.61 3.24 -0.07
N ASP A 29 7.42 2.95 -1.09
CA ASP A 29 6.95 2.64 -2.44
C ASP A 29 6.13 1.34 -2.45
N ALA A 30 6.61 0.31 -1.73
CA ALA A 30 5.88 -0.94 -1.57
C ALA A 30 4.53 -0.77 -0.85
N VAL A 31 4.43 0.11 0.16
CA VAL A 31 3.16 0.43 0.82
C VAL A 31 2.18 1.06 -0.16
N SER A 32 2.64 2.00 -1.00
CA SER A 32 1.79 2.64 -2.01
C SER A 32 1.25 1.63 -3.02
N ALA A 33 2.11 0.71 -3.49
CA ALA A 33 1.71 -0.35 -4.42
C ALA A 33 0.72 -1.32 -3.76
N ALA A 34 0.99 -1.77 -2.53
CA ALA A 34 0.10 -2.68 -1.79
C ALA A 34 -1.28 -2.07 -1.53
N LEU A 35 -1.35 -0.77 -1.18
CA LEU A 35 -2.62 -0.09 -1.00
C LEU A 35 -3.40 0.04 -2.31
N THR A 36 -2.71 0.25 -3.43
CA THR A 36 -3.34 0.29 -4.76
C THR A 36 -3.96 -1.06 -5.11
N GLU A 37 -3.21 -2.15 -4.89
CA GLU A 37 -3.69 -3.51 -5.13
C GLU A 37 -4.86 -3.86 -4.20
N TYR A 38 -4.76 -3.53 -2.92
CA TYR A 38 -5.84 -3.71 -1.95
C TYR A 38 -7.12 -2.99 -2.36
N GLN A 39 -7.02 -1.74 -2.82
CA GLN A 39 -8.18 -0.98 -3.28
C GLN A 39 -8.82 -1.60 -4.53
N ALA A 40 -8.01 -2.13 -5.45
CA ALA A 40 -8.48 -2.80 -6.65
C ALA A 40 -9.16 -4.14 -6.35
N SER A 41 -8.60 -4.92 -5.42
CA SER A 41 -9.06 -6.27 -5.08
C SER A 41 -10.31 -6.29 -4.19
N TYR A 42 -10.45 -5.34 -3.26
CA TYR A 42 -11.47 -5.42 -2.21
C TYR A 42 -12.58 -4.36 -2.29
N GLY A 43 -12.49 -3.40 -3.22
CA GLY A 43 -13.52 -2.38 -3.45
C GLY A 43 -13.75 -1.44 -2.26
N ALA A 44 -14.78 -0.59 -2.35
CA ALA A 44 -15.00 0.50 -1.40
C ALA A 44 -15.38 0.04 0.02
N ASP A 45 -16.05 -1.11 0.17
CA ASP A 45 -16.55 -1.59 1.46
C ASP A 45 -15.43 -2.10 2.38
N ALA A 46 -14.37 -2.67 1.81
CA ALA A 46 -13.19 -3.05 2.57
C ALA A 46 -12.38 -1.82 3.02
N GLN A 47 -12.31 -0.77 2.21
CA GLN A 47 -11.57 0.46 2.55
C GLN A 47 -12.12 1.14 3.82
N VAL A 48 -13.42 1.02 4.10
CA VAL A 48 -14.03 1.50 5.35
C VAL A 48 -13.53 0.73 6.57
N GLN A 49 -13.03 -0.49 6.37
CA GLN A 49 -12.41 -1.32 7.39
C GLN A 49 -10.92 -1.03 7.55
N PHE A 50 -10.27 -0.19 6.73
CA PHE A 50 -8.84 0.08 6.85
C PHE A 50 -8.50 0.73 8.20
N LYS A 51 -7.57 0.11 8.93
CA LYS A 51 -7.09 0.57 10.23
C LYS A 51 -5.66 1.07 10.20
N GLY A 52 -4.82 0.48 9.36
CA GLY A 52 -3.42 0.88 9.25
C GLY A 52 -2.59 -0.09 8.43
N VAL A 53 -1.32 0.24 8.26
CA VAL A 53 -0.36 -0.57 7.52
C VAL A 53 0.95 -0.72 8.30
N ARG A 54 1.59 -1.87 8.20
CA ARG A 54 2.99 -2.06 8.58
C ARG A 54 3.75 -2.63 7.41
N ALA A 55 4.96 -2.14 7.19
CA ALA A 55 5.84 -2.68 6.17
C ALA A 55 7.23 -2.94 6.73
N ALA A 56 7.88 -3.96 6.19
CA ALA A 56 9.26 -4.28 6.49
C ALA A 56 9.99 -4.63 5.19
N ALA A 57 11.21 -4.13 5.04
CA ALA A 57 12.09 -4.55 3.94
C ALA A 57 12.34 -6.06 4.07
N ALA A 58 12.19 -6.79 2.97
CA ALA A 58 12.48 -8.21 2.87
C ALA A 58 13.78 -8.45 2.09
N SER A 59 14.09 -7.59 1.12
CA SER A 59 15.32 -7.60 0.34
C SER A 59 15.59 -6.20 -0.24
N ALA A 60 16.67 -6.04 -1.01
CA ALA A 60 17.03 -4.75 -1.63
C ALA A 60 15.98 -4.21 -2.61
N ASN A 61 15.14 -5.09 -3.17
CA ASN A 61 14.05 -4.78 -4.11
C ASN A 61 12.75 -5.48 -3.68
N GLY A 62 12.57 -5.67 -2.37
CA GLY A 62 11.46 -6.46 -1.85
C GLY A 62 11.04 -6.02 -0.46
N ALA A 63 9.73 -6.03 -0.23
CA ALA A 63 9.13 -5.68 1.05
C ALA A 63 7.94 -6.59 1.35
N LYS A 64 7.65 -6.75 2.64
CA LYS A 64 6.39 -7.32 3.12
C LYS A 64 5.52 -6.20 3.66
N VAL A 65 4.27 -6.15 3.22
CA VAL A 65 3.29 -5.14 3.66
C VAL A 65 2.09 -5.84 4.26
N LYS A 66 1.74 -5.47 5.49
CA LYS A 66 0.58 -5.97 6.23
C LYS A 66 -0.44 -4.86 6.37
N ILE A 67 -1.62 -5.05 5.82
CA ILE A 67 -2.78 -4.18 5.99
C ILE A 67 -3.61 -4.72 7.15
N TYR A 68 -3.93 -3.84 8.10
CA TYR A 68 -4.78 -4.14 9.24
C TYR A 68 -6.17 -3.60 8.97
N LEU A 69 -7.18 -4.42 9.23
CA LEU A 69 -8.58 -4.02 9.18
C LEU A 69 -9.14 -3.76 10.59
N ASN A 70 -10.32 -3.16 10.69
CA ASN A 70 -10.96 -2.77 11.95
C ASN A 70 -11.33 -3.98 12.80
N ASN A 71 -11.66 -5.10 12.16
CA ASN A 71 -11.67 -6.41 12.82
C ASN A 71 -10.21 -6.77 13.10
N THR A 72 -9.81 -6.75 14.37
CA THR A 72 -8.42 -6.87 14.82
C THR A 72 -7.69 -8.15 14.40
N GLU A 73 -8.42 -9.15 13.89
CA GLU A 73 -7.88 -10.42 13.41
C GLU A 73 -7.80 -10.50 11.88
N ASP A 74 -8.46 -9.58 11.16
CA ASP A 74 -8.42 -9.53 9.70
C ASP A 74 -7.21 -8.70 9.26
N THR A 75 -6.17 -9.40 8.81
CA THR A 75 -5.01 -8.79 8.15
C THR A 75 -4.86 -9.34 6.75
N ILE A 76 -4.48 -8.46 5.82
CA ILE A 76 -4.11 -8.85 4.46
C ILE A 76 -2.61 -8.65 4.32
N ASP A 77 -1.91 -9.72 3.97
CA ASP A 77 -0.47 -9.73 3.80
C ASP A 77 -0.12 -9.68 2.31
N TYR A 78 0.76 -8.74 1.94
CA TYR A 78 1.29 -8.59 0.59
C TYR A 78 2.81 -8.82 0.58
N GLY A 79 3.25 -9.62 -0.40
CA GLY A 79 4.64 -9.67 -0.85
C GLY A 79 4.83 -8.71 -2.00
N CYS A 80 5.70 -7.72 -1.84
CA CYS A 80 6.00 -6.73 -2.85
C CYS A 80 7.44 -6.90 -3.35
N HIS A 81 7.63 -6.78 -4.66
CA HIS A 81 8.93 -6.84 -5.30
C HIS A 81 8.99 -5.92 -6.52
N ARG A 82 10.20 -5.59 -6.97
CA ARG A 82 10.45 -4.96 -8.27
C ARG A 82 11.64 -5.63 -8.95
N HIS A 83 11.66 -5.65 -10.27
CA HIS A 83 12.72 -6.32 -11.02
C HIS A 83 14.02 -5.49 -11.02
N ASP A 84 13.91 -4.18 -11.26
CA ASP A 84 15.01 -3.23 -11.15
C ASP A 84 14.74 -2.10 -10.17
N ALA A 85 15.79 -1.39 -9.76
CA ALA A 85 15.68 -0.29 -8.79
C ALA A 85 14.81 0.89 -9.26
N SER A 86 14.61 1.00 -10.58
CA SER A 86 13.77 2.02 -11.22
C SER A 86 12.34 1.57 -11.46
N ASP A 87 12.04 0.29 -11.29
CA ASP A 87 10.72 -0.25 -11.61
C ASP A 87 9.72 0.02 -10.48
N PRO A 88 8.43 0.18 -10.82
CA PRO A 88 7.40 0.22 -9.80
C PRO A 88 7.34 -1.11 -9.05
N PHE A 89 6.92 -1.05 -7.78
CA PHE A 89 6.63 -2.26 -7.02
C PHE A 89 5.40 -2.98 -7.55
N GLU A 90 5.53 -4.30 -7.69
CA GLU A 90 4.44 -5.24 -7.92
C GLU A 90 4.18 -6.00 -6.61
N CYS A 91 2.94 -5.96 -6.13
CA CYS A 91 2.52 -6.58 -4.88
C CYS A 91 1.50 -7.69 -5.14
N HIS A 92 1.66 -8.80 -4.43
CA HIS A 92 0.75 -9.95 -4.48
C HIS A 92 0.35 -10.35 -3.07
N GLU A 93 -0.94 -10.67 -2.89
CA GLU A 93 -1.45 -11.20 -1.64
C GLU A 93 -0.81 -12.58 -1.33
N LEU A 94 -0.53 -12.86 -0.06
CA LEU A 94 0.20 -14.05 0.42
C LEU A 94 -0.71 -15.11 1.06
#